data_AF-A0A7S6MVT1-F1
#
_entry.id   AF-A0A7S6MVT1-F1
#
_cell.length_a   1.000
_cell.length_b   1.000
_cell.length_c   1.000
_cell.angle_alpha   90.00
_cell.angle_beta   90.00
_cell.angle_gamma   90.00
#
_symmetry.space_group_name_H-M   'P 1'
#
loop_
_entity.id
_entity.type
_entity.pdbx_description
1 polymer ?
#
loop_
_entity_poly.entity_id
_entity_poly.type
_entity_poly.pdbx_seq_one_letter_code
_entity_poly.pdbx_strand_id
1 'polypeptide(L)'
;MMNTFPIYEVVLTSFNSALRDYLKAHGIRRSMLPAVLGFNNTTNPSKLLRRFDEVCKGLNADMDLVERFRNSELGTPEILRLLNDLFECVRLRNEQNRFLDECVDVIEFVPHLHAVHEHTRPSHPFFHIAWYGIDTFKLAALPDVILDLPEGEARLTAVADFCKLVCTHPDYTLLRGNSFGSLMQLLYRDTYTHAYVYSVADKKFVGEYHGVPPSYVATLRF
;
A
#
# COMPACT_ATOMS: atom_id res chain seq x y z
N MET A 1 -12.26 7.92 -11.84
CA MET A 1 -12.24 9.38 -12.12
C MET A 1 -10.91 9.92 -11.62
N MET A 2 -10.07 10.49 -12.49
CA MET A 2 -8.84 11.16 -12.04
C MET A 2 -9.23 12.43 -11.29
N ASN A 3 -9.20 12.41 -9.96
CA ASN A 3 -9.14 13.62 -9.15
C ASN A 3 -7.79 14.31 -9.47
N THR A 4 -7.77 15.14 -10.52
CA THR A 4 -6.70 16.10 -10.73
C THR A 4 -6.75 17.07 -9.58
N PHE A 5 -5.82 16.93 -8.64
CA PHE A 5 -5.61 17.90 -7.57
C PHE A 5 -5.26 19.23 -8.26
N PRO A 6 -6.17 20.23 -8.33
CA PRO A 6 -6.01 21.36 -9.25
C PRO A 6 -4.74 22.17 -8.97
N ILE A 7 -4.32 22.15 -7.71
CA ILE A 7 -3.09 22.78 -7.21
C ILE A 7 -1.84 22.08 -7.77
N TYR A 8 -1.85 20.75 -7.92
CA TYR A 8 -0.72 20.01 -8.48
C TYR A 8 -0.43 20.44 -9.93
N GLU A 9 -1.45 20.53 -10.78
CA GLU A 9 -1.28 20.93 -12.18
C GLU A 9 -0.74 22.35 -12.33
N VAL A 10 -1.20 23.28 -11.48
CA VAL A 10 -0.72 24.67 -11.46
C VAL A 10 0.75 24.73 -11.04
N VAL A 11 1.12 24.03 -9.96
CA VAL A 11 2.50 24.02 -9.45
C VAL A 11 3.44 23.30 -10.43
N LEU A 12 3.02 22.17 -10.99
CA LEU A 12 3.76 21.42 -12.01
C LEU A 12 4.02 22.28 -13.25
N THR A 13 3.00 23.00 -13.73
CA THR A 13 3.13 23.90 -14.88
C THR A 13 4.08 25.05 -14.59
N SER A 14 4.00 25.63 -13.38
CA SER A 14 4.86 26.73 -12.94
C SER A 14 6.32 26.29 -12.85
N PHE A 15 6.58 25.14 -12.21
CA PHE A 15 7.92 24.54 -12.11
C PHE A 15 8.51 24.25 -13.50
N ASN A 16 7.76 23.54 -14.36
CA ASN A 16 8.26 23.16 -15.68
C ASN A 16 8.49 24.38 -16.58
N SER A 17 7.68 25.43 -16.44
CA SER A 17 7.88 26.68 -17.19
C SER A 17 9.14 27.40 -16.73
N ALA A 18 9.31 27.59 -15.42
CA ALA A 18 10.50 28.24 -14.87
C ALA A 18 11.79 27.49 -15.23
N LEU A 19 11.79 26.16 -15.10
CA LEU A 19 12.92 25.33 -15.49
C LEU A 19 13.21 25.42 -16.99
N ARG A 20 12.19 25.34 -17.85
CA ARG A 20 12.35 25.45 -19.31
C ARG A 20 12.92 26.81 -19.71
N ASP A 21 12.41 27.88 -19.12
CA ASP A 21 12.82 29.24 -19.45
C ASP A 21 14.26 29.49 -19.00
N TYR A 22 14.65 28.94 -17.85
CA TYR A 22 16.04 28.93 -17.37
C TYR A 22 16.98 28.17 -18.31
N LEU A 23 16.63 26.93 -18.68
CA LEU A 23 17.41 26.11 -19.60
C LEU A 23 17.60 26.81 -20.95
N LYS A 24 16.54 27.45 -21.46
CA LYS A 24 16.58 28.20 -22.71
C LYS A 24 17.49 29.43 -22.61
N ALA A 25 17.40 30.20 -21.54
CA ALA A 25 18.21 31.40 -21.32
C ALA A 25 19.71 31.08 -21.21
N HIS A 26 20.06 29.92 -20.65
CA HIS A 26 21.45 29.47 -20.45
C HIS A 26 21.95 28.52 -21.56
N GLY A 27 21.16 28.28 -22.61
CA GLY A 27 21.55 27.41 -23.73
C GLY A 27 21.73 25.93 -23.34
N ILE A 28 21.18 25.50 -22.21
CA ILE A 28 21.32 24.13 -21.69
C ILE A 28 20.34 23.23 -22.43
N ARG A 29 20.87 22.26 -23.18
CA ARG A 29 20.06 21.25 -23.86
C ARG A 29 19.76 20.08 -22.93
N ARG A 30 18.62 19.42 -23.15
CA ARG A 30 18.23 18.21 -22.41
C ARG A 30 19.33 17.13 -22.38
N SER A 31 20.04 16.93 -23.49
CA SER A 31 21.15 15.98 -23.58
C SER A 31 22.35 16.32 -22.70
N MET A 32 22.46 17.56 -22.23
CA MET A 32 23.55 18.07 -21.38
C MET A 32 23.24 17.92 -19.88
N LEU A 33 21.98 17.66 -19.51
CA LEU A 33 21.56 17.52 -18.11
C LEU A 33 22.37 16.50 -17.29
N PRO A 34 22.78 15.33 -17.82
CA PRO A 34 23.64 14.43 -17.05
C PRO A 34 24.95 15.09 -16.61
N ALA A 35 25.59 15.85 -17.52
CA ALA A 35 26.84 16.56 -17.23
C ALA A 35 26.61 17.72 -16.26
N VAL A 36 25.54 18.51 -16.46
CA VAL A 36 25.15 19.62 -15.58
C VAL A 36 24.89 19.17 -14.15
N LEU A 37 24.31 17.97 -13.98
CA LEU A 37 24.04 17.36 -12.68
C LEU A 37 25.24 16.57 -12.11
N GLY A 38 26.40 16.63 -12.76
CA GLY A 38 27.64 16.02 -12.28
C GLY A 38 27.67 14.49 -12.35
N PHE A 39 26.93 13.88 -13.28
CA PHE A 39 27.04 12.45 -13.57
C PHE A 39 28.14 12.19 -14.58
N ASN A 40 29.06 11.28 -14.22
CA ASN A 40 30.10 10.81 -15.13
C ASN A 40 29.46 10.05 -16.31
N ASN A 41 30.02 10.25 -17.51
CA ASN A 41 29.41 9.97 -18.81
C ASN A 41 29.24 8.46 -19.17
N THR A 42 29.11 7.55 -18.20
CA THR A 42 29.40 6.12 -18.43
C THR A 42 28.33 5.11 -18.06
N THR A 43 27.14 5.46 -17.56
CA THR A 43 26.10 4.43 -17.36
C THR A 43 24.69 4.95 -17.60
N ASN A 44 24.31 4.93 -18.87
CA ASN A 44 22.93 5.03 -19.35
C ASN A 44 22.25 6.41 -19.19
N PRO A 45 22.63 7.40 -20.02
CA PRO A 45 22.05 8.75 -20.00
C PRO A 45 20.53 8.75 -20.19
N SER A 46 19.98 7.83 -20.97
CA SER A 46 18.52 7.68 -21.15
C SER A 46 17.80 7.32 -19.85
N LYS A 47 18.38 6.43 -19.04
CA LYS A 47 17.83 6.08 -17.71
C LYS A 47 17.84 7.29 -16.77
N LEU A 48 18.89 8.10 -16.84
CA LEU A 48 19.02 9.32 -16.04
C LEU A 48 17.99 10.38 -16.42
N LEU A 49 17.84 10.63 -17.72
CA LEU A 49 16.84 11.57 -18.24
C LEU A 49 15.41 11.13 -17.86
N ARG A 50 15.14 9.82 -17.84
CA ARG A 50 13.87 9.30 -17.33
C ARG A 50 13.68 9.58 -15.84
N ARG A 51 14.69 9.34 -15.00
CA ARG A 51 14.63 9.66 -13.56
C ARG A 51 14.45 11.16 -13.33
N PHE A 52 15.10 11.98 -14.14
CA PHE A 52 14.96 13.43 -14.10
C PHE A 52 13.54 13.90 -14.46
N ASP A 53 12.93 13.29 -15.48
CA ASP A 53 11.52 13.58 -15.82
C ASP A 53 10.58 13.21 -14.67
N GLU A 54 10.83 12.11 -13.97
CA GLU A 54 10.04 11.74 -12.80
C GLU A 54 10.20 12.78 -11.68
N VAL A 55 11.43 13.22 -11.37
CA VAL A 55 11.67 14.32 -10.42
C VAL A 55 10.95 15.61 -10.85
N CYS A 56 10.95 15.94 -12.14
CA CYS A 56 10.26 17.11 -12.67
C CYS A 56 8.72 17.00 -12.60
N LYS A 57 8.19 15.79 -12.41
CA LYS A 57 6.77 15.55 -12.13
C LYS A 57 6.48 15.49 -10.63
N GLY A 58 7.50 15.62 -9.78
CA GLY A 58 7.41 15.35 -8.35
C GLY A 58 7.27 13.86 -8.02
N LEU A 59 7.47 12.98 -9.00
CA LEU A 59 7.35 11.53 -8.87
C LEU A 59 8.71 10.96 -8.49
N ASN A 60 8.70 10.05 -7.51
CA ASN A 60 9.87 9.26 -7.11
C ASN A 60 11.06 10.14 -6.69
N ALA A 61 11.07 10.56 -5.42
CA ALA A 61 12.08 11.43 -4.82
C ALA A 61 13.46 10.76 -4.77
N ASP A 62 14.11 10.72 -5.93
CA ASP A 62 15.46 10.24 -6.09
C ASP A 62 16.43 11.21 -5.41
N MET A 63 16.71 10.94 -4.14
CA MET A 63 17.40 11.88 -3.26
C MET A 63 18.78 12.29 -3.79
N ASP A 64 19.51 11.39 -4.45
CA ASP A 64 20.79 11.73 -5.10
C ASP A 64 20.59 12.69 -6.28
N LEU A 65 19.58 12.46 -7.11
CA LEU A 65 19.27 13.33 -8.24
C LEU A 65 18.78 14.72 -7.79
N VAL A 66 17.95 14.75 -6.74
CA VAL A 66 17.44 16.00 -6.14
C VAL A 66 18.57 16.80 -5.51
N GLU A 67 19.48 16.14 -4.79
CA GLU A 67 20.62 16.80 -4.17
C GLU A 67 21.59 17.36 -5.21
N ARG A 68 21.85 16.60 -6.28
CA ARG A 68 22.64 17.09 -7.43
C ARG A 68 21.97 18.24 -8.15
N PHE A 69 20.65 18.21 -8.31
CA PHE A 69 19.88 19.31 -8.87
C PHE A 69 20.04 20.58 -8.04
N ARG A 70 19.88 20.47 -6.71
CA ARG A 70 20.05 21.57 -5.75
C ARG A 70 21.43 22.21 -5.80
N ASN A 71 22.47 21.38 -5.96
CA ASN A 71 23.85 21.84 -5.99
C ASN A 71 24.35 22.20 -7.41
N SER A 72 23.52 22.06 -8.44
CA SER A 72 23.84 22.42 -9.81
C SER A 72 23.47 23.87 -10.14
N GLU A 73 23.88 24.35 -11.31
CA GLU A 73 23.43 25.64 -11.84
C GLU A 73 21.91 25.73 -12.02
N LEU A 74 21.17 24.61 -12.03
CA LEU A 74 19.71 24.59 -12.12
C LEU A 74 19.03 24.92 -10.78
N GLY A 75 19.75 24.82 -9.67
CA GLY A 75 19.26 25.00 -8.30
C GLY A 75 19.05 26.46 -7.89
N THR A 76 18.45 27.28 -8.75
CA THR A 76 18.14 28.68 -8.39
C THR A 76 17.09 28.75 -7.28
N PRO A 77 17.06 29.80 -6.44
CA PRO A 77 16.09 29.90 -5.34
C PRO A 77 14.63 29.75 -5.79
N GLU A 78 14.28 30.31 -6.95
CA GLU A 78 12.93 30.22 -7.50
C GLU A 78 12.57 28.79 -7.95
N ILE A 79 13.46 28.14 -8.71
CA ILE A 79 13.24 26.77 -9.19
C ILE A 79 13.19 25.79 -8.01
N LEU A 80 14.05 25.97 -7.00
CA LEU A 80 14.04 25.15 -5.80
C LEU A 80 12.78 25.33 -4.96
N ARG A 81 12.27 26.56 -4.84
CA ARG A 81 10.98 26.82 -4.20
C ARG A 81 9.86 26.06 -4.91
N LEU A 82 9.77 26.20 -6.24
CA LEU A 82 8.76 25.51 -7.05
C LEU A 82 8.90 23.97 -7.02
N LEU A 83 10.12 23.45 -6.97
CA LEU A 83 10.37 22.01 -6.82
C LEU A 83 9.90 21.49 -5.45
N ASN A 84 10.17 22.23 -4.38
CA ASN A 84 9.70 21.88 -3.04
C ASN A 84 8.17 21.95 -2.94
N ASP A 85 7.55 22.99 -3.52
CA ASP A 85 6.09 23.10 -3.60
C ASP A 85 5.49 21.91 -4.37
N LEU A 86 6.14 21.46 -5.45
CA LEU A 86 5.73 20.30 -6.24
C LEU A 86 5.80 19.01 -5.43
N PHE A 87 6.90 18.77 -4.70
CA PHE A 87 7.03 17.60 -3.83
C PHE A 87 6.00 17.59 -2.71
N GLU A 88 5.72 18.74 -2.11
CA GLU A 88 4.71 18.87 -1.07
C GLU A 88 3.31 18.59 -1.62
N CYS A 89 2.98 19.08 -2.82
CA CYS A 89 1.73 18.76 -3.50
C CYS A 89 1.57 17.25 -3.75
N VAL A 90 2.62 16.57 -4.18
CA VAL A 90 2.60 15.11 -4.39
C VAL A 90 2.45 14.37 -3.07
N ARG A 91 3.14 14.80 -2.01
CA ARG A 91 3.00 14.22 -0.66
C ARG A 91 1.56 14.32 -0.17
N LEU A 92 0.98 15.52 -0.20
CA LEU A 92 -0.41 15.77 0.20
C LEU A 92 -1.40 14.97 -0.63
N ARG A 93 -1.22 14.90 -1.96
CA ARG A 93 -2.05 14.08 -2.84
C ARG A 93 -1.98 12.59 -2.47
N ASN A 94 -0.78 12.07 -2.19
CA ASN A 94 -0.60 10.67 -1.79
C ASN A 94 -1.19 10.37 -0.41
N GLU A 95 -1.19 11.33 0.50
CA GLU A 95 -1.87 11.22 1.80
C GLU A 95 -3.39 11.24 1.64
N GLN A 96 -3.91 12.14 0.81
CA GLN A 96 -5.34 12.17 0.50
C GLN A 96 -5.81 10.91 -0.21
N ASN A 97 -5.06 10.41 -1.19
CA ASN A 97 -5.39 9.15 -1.85
C ASN A 97 -5.39 8.00 -0.85
N ARG A 98 -4.38 7.89 0.02
CA ARG A 98 -4.37 6.88 1.09
C ARG A 98 -5.58 7.00 2.01
N PHE A 99 -5.94 8.22 2.41
CA PHE A 99 -7.14 8.45 3.23
C PHE A 99 -8.43 8.07 2.50
N LEU A 100 -8.53 8.37 1.20
CA LEU A 100 -9.68 7.98 0.37
C LEU A 100 -9.77 6.48 0.21
N ASP A 101 -8.64 5.81 -0.05
CA ASP A 101 -8.56 4.35 -0.12
C ASP A 101 -9.01 3.73 1.21
N GLU A 102 -8.52 4.25 2.35
CA GLU A 102 -8.98 3.84 3.68
C GLU A 102 -10.49 4.07 3.89
N CYS A 103 -11.04 5.19 3.41
CA CYS A 103 -12.47 5.45 3.48
C CYS A 103 -13.29 4.48 2.62
N VAL A 104 -12.81 4.12 1.43
CA VAL A 104 -13.42 3.10 0.57
C VAL A 104 -13.40 1.76 1.29
N ASP A 105 -12.26 1.36 1.85
CA ASP A 105 -12.12 0.10 2.59
C ASP A 105 -13.06 0.04 3.81
N VAL A 106 -13.31 1.17 4.48
CA VAL A 106 -14.27 1.28 5.59
C VAL A 106 -15.72 1.16 5.10
N ILE A 107 -16.07 1.79 3.98
CA ILE A 107 -17.43 1.79 3.43
C ILE A 107 -17.78 0.43 2.83
N GLU A 108 -16.83 -0.20 2.14
CA GLU A 108 -17.00 -1.50 1.48
C GLU A 108 -16.71 -2.67 2.43
N PHE A 109 -16.47 -2.39 3.70
CA PHE A 109 -16.16 -3.41 4.70
C PHE A 109 -17.34 -4.39 4.85
N VAL A 110 -17.05 -5.68 4.62
CA VAL A 110 -17.98 -6.77 4.89
C VAL A 110 -17.43 -7.62 6.05
N PRO A 111 -18.24 -7.92 7.08
CA PRO A 111 -17.79 -8.77 8.18
C PRO A 111 -17.34 -10.16 7.71
N HIS A 112 -16.19 -10.61 8.21
CA HIS A 112 -15.56 -11.87 7.79
C HIS A 112 -14.69 -12.45 8.90
N LEU A 113 -14.18 -13.66 8.68
CA LEU A 113 -13.16 -14.26 9.54
C LEU A 113 -11.77 -14.07 8.94
N HIS A 114 -10.82 -13.68 9.78
CA HIS A 114 -9.41 -13.59 9.44
C HIS A 114 -8.60 -14.64 10.21
N ALA A 115 -7.88 -15.49 9.50
CA ALA A 115 -7.12 -16.61 10.06
C ALA A 115 -5.69 -16.22 10.45
N VAL A 116 -5.40 -16.27 11.75
CA VAL A 116 -4.06 -16.07 12.31
C VAL A 116 -3.38 -17.43 12.46
N HIS A 117 -2.22 -17.55 11.83
CA HIS A 117 -1.43 -18.78 11.81
C HIS A 117 -0.14 -18.60 12.62
N GLU A 118 0.57 -19.68 12.88
CA GLU A 118 1.87 -19.70 13.58
C GLU A 118 2.90 -18.72 12.99
N HIS A 119 2.87 -18.54 11.67
CA HIS A 119 3.81 -17.70 10.95
C HIS A 119 3.11 -16.56 10.20
N THR A 120 3.73 -15.38 10.24
CA THR A 120 3.31 -14.22 9.43
C THR A 120 3.85 -14.29 8.00
N ARG A 121 4.89 -15.11 7.76
CA ARG A 121 5.49 -15.33 6.46
C ARG A 121 5.32 -16.79 6.04
N PRO A 122 5.06 -17.07 4.76
CA PRO A 122 4.91 -18.43 4.30
C PRO A 122 6.26 -19.14 4.25
N SER A 123 6.28 -20.41 4.64
CA SER A 123 7.40 -21.32 4.41
C SER A 123 7.52 -21.67 2.93
N HIS A 124 8.75 -21.87 2.47
CA HIS A 124 9.02 -22.26 1.09
C HIS A 124 8.57 -23.71 0.86
N PRO A 125 7.95 -24.06 -0.29
CA PRO A 125 7.64 -23.23 -1.46
C PRO A 125 6.30 -22.47 -1.36
N PHE A 126 6.31 -21.16 -1.59
CA PHE A 126 5.13 -20.28 -1.47
C PHE A 126 4.46 -19.95 -2.82
N PHE A 127 4.89 -20.57 -3.93
CA PHE A 127 4.36 -20.29 -5.28
C PHE A 127 2.84 -20.48 -5.40
N HIS A 128 2.27 -21.38 -4.61
CA HIS A 128 0.82 -21.58 -4.56
C HIS A 128 0.08 -20.36 -3.98
N ILE A 129 0.70 -19.60 -3.06
CA ILE A 129 0.11 -18.35 -2.55
C ILE A 129 0.06 -17.29 -3.65
N ALA A 130 1.09 -17.20 -4.48
CA ALA A 130 1.08 -16.31 -5.63
C ALA A 130 0.02 -16.70 -6.68
N TRP A 131 -0.30 -17.99 -6.82
CA TRP A 131 -1.30 -18.49 -7.77
C TRP A 131 -2.74 -18.33 -7.27
N TYR A 132 -3.01 -18.68 -6.02
CA TYR A 132 -4.36 -18.69 -5.44
C TYR A 132 -4.74 -17.37 -4.74
N GLY A 133 -3.78 -16.45 -4.56
CA GLY A 133 -3.96 -15.26 -3.74
C GLY A 133 -3.87 -15.57 -2.25
N ILE A 134 -3.39 -14.60 -1.46
CA ILE A 134 -3.21 -14.78 -0.02
C ILE A 134 -4.52 -14.92 0.75
N ASP A 135 -5.58 -14.30 0.22
CA ASP A 135 -6.91 -14.27 0.85
C ASP A 135 -7.50 -15.67 0.98
N THR A 136 -7.27 -16.56 0.02
CA THR A 136 -7.68 -17.98 0.05
C THR A 136 -7.15 -18.71 1.30
N PHE A 137 -6.02 -18.26 1.87
CA PHE A 137 -5.37 -18.86 3.04
C PHE A 137 -5.65 -18.09 4.33
N LYS A 138 -6.22 -16.89 4.25
CA LYS A 138 -6.32 -15.95 5.37
C LYS A 138 -7.73 -15.49 5.66
N LEU A 139 -8.64 -15.54 4.70
CA LEU A 139 -9.99 -15.00 4.83
C LEU A 139 -11.03 -16.11 4.65
N ALA A 140 -12.07 -16.06 5.46
CA ALA A 140 -13.30 -16.81 5.23
C ALA A 140 -14.48 -15.85 5.32
N ALA A 141 -15.27 -15.76 4.24
CA ALA A 141 -16.52 -15.02 4.25
C ALA A 141 -17.50 -15.64 5.25
N LEU A 142 -18.27 -14.80 5.94
CA LEU A 142 -19.40 -15.29 6.73
C LEU A 142 -20.55 -15.66 5.80
N PRO A 143 -21.30 -16.73 6.09
CA PRO A 143 -22.55 -17.02 5.39
C PRO A 143 -23.55 -15.87 5.55
N ASP A 144 -24.33 -15.58 4.50
CA ASP A 144 -25.34 -14.51 4.50
C ASP A 144 -26.32 -14.62 5.69
N VAL A 145 -26.70 -15.84 6.05
CA VAL A 145 -27.59 -16.10 7.20
C VAL A 145 -27.04 -15.60 8.54
N ILE A 146 -25.71 -15.46 8.67
CA ILE A 146 -25.06 -14.88 9.86
C ILE A 146 -24.98 -13.36 9.72
N LEU A 147 -24.69 -12.85 8.52
CA LEU A 147 -24.62 -11.43 8.22
C LEU A 147 -25.98 -10.73 8.41
N ASP A 148 -27.08 -11.42 8.09
CA ASP A 148 -28.45 -10.92 8.23
C ASP A 148 -28.94 -10.83 9.69
N LEU A 149 -28.28 -11.52 10.63
CA LEU A 149 -28.61 -11.42 12.04
C LEU A 149 -28.27 -10.03 12.56
N PRO A 150 -29.03 -9.42 13.48
CA PRO A 150 -28.65 -8.15 14.09
C PRO A 150 -27.35 -8.28 14.89
N GLU A 151 -26.58 -7.20 14.95
CA GLU A 151 -25.39 -7.11 15.79
C GLU A 151 -25.71 -7.37 17.26
N GLY A 152 -24.83 -8.12 17.93
CA GLY A 152 -24.98 -8.50 19.33
C GLY A 152 -24.73 -9.98 19.59
N GLU A 153 -25.20 -10.46 20.75
CA GLU A 153 -24.90 -11.81 21.26
C GLU A 153 -25.35 -12.94 20.32
N ALA A 154 -26.48 -12.76 19.63
CA ALA A 154 -27.01 -13.75 18.71
C ALA A 154 -26.08 -13.97 17.50
N ARG A 155 -25.62 -12.87 16.87
CA ARG A 155 -24.63 -12.94 15.78
C ARG A 155 -23.31 -13.51 16.28
N LEU A 156 -22.81 -13.07 17.43
CA LEU A 156 -21.55 -13.58 17.99
C LEU A 156 -21.61 -15.08 18.27
N THR A 157 -22.75 -15.59 18.75
CA THR A 157 -22.98 -17.02 18.95
C THR A 157 -22.96 -17.79 17.62
N ALA A 158 -23.66 -17.30 16.61
CA ALA A 158 -23.67 -17.90 15.28
C ALA A 158 -22.26 -17.91 14.65
N VAL A 159 -21.50 -16.83 14.80
CA VAL A 159 -20.10 -16.76 14.37
C VAL A 159 -19.24 -17.76 15.13
N ALA A 160 -19.41 -17.91 16.45
CA ALA A 160 -18.67 -18.91 17.23
C ALA A 160 -18.90 -20.33 16.70
N ASP A 161 -20.13 -20.66 16.32
CA ASP A 161 -20.47 -21.96 15.73
C ASP A 161 -19.88 -22.10 14.32
N PHE A 162 -19.87 -21.03 13.53
CA PHE A 162 -19.18 -21.02 12.24
C PHE A 162 -17.66 -21.18 12.40
N CYS A 163 -17.02 -20.56 13.39
CA CYS A 163 -15.61 -20.78 13.71
C CYS A 163 -15.31 -22.25 14.01
N LYS A 164 -16.19 -22.94 14.76
CA LYS A 164 -16.06 -24.39 15.00
C LYS A 164 -16.16 -25.17 13.68
N LEU A 165 -17.06 -24.78 12.79
CA LEU A 165 -17.19 -25.37 11.46
C LEU A 165 -15.92 -25.17 10.64
N VAL A 166 -15.38 -23.95 10.58
CA VAL A 166 -14.12 -23.64 9.88
C VAL A 166 -12.96 -24.50 10.40
N CYS A 167 -12.89 -24.72 11.71
CA CYS A 167 -11.86 -25.57 12.32
C CYS A 167 -12.02 -27.07 12.02
N THR A 168 -13.19 -27.54 11.58
CA THR A 168 -13.49 -28.99 11.47
C THR A 168 -13.84 -29.45 10.06
N HIS A 169 -14.45 -28.61 9.24
CA HIS A 169 -14.98 -28.97 7.93
C HIS A 169 -13.88 -29.06 6.86
N PRO A 170 -13.91 -30.05 5.95
CA PRO A 170 -12.90 -30.25 4.90
C PRO A 170 -12.71 -29.05 3.96
N ASP A 171 -13.77 -28.30 3.66
CA ASP A 171 -13.71 -27.19 2.70
C ASP A 171 -12.78 -26.05 3.15
N TYR A 172 -12.53 -25.92 4.46
CA TYR A 172 -11.65 -24.90 5.02
C TYR A 172 -10.23 -25.42 5.28
N THR A 173 -9.81 -26.52 4.63
CA THR A 173 -8.49 -27.11 4.85
C THR A 173 -7.34 -26.13 4.63
N LEU A 174 -7.44 -25.26 3.62
CA LEU A 174 -6.42 -24.24 3.35
C LEU A 174 -6.31 -23.16 4.42
N LEU A 175 -7.36 -22.95 5.23
CA LEU A 175 -7.34 -22.03 6.37
C LEU A 175 -6.85 -22.68 7.66
N ARG A 176 -6.92 -24.00 7.77
CA ARG A 176 -6.52 -24.74 8.98
C ARG A 176 -5.03 -25.05 9.05
N GLY A 177 -4.41 -25.27 7.90
CA GLY A 177 -3.00 -25.57 7.78
C GLY A 177 -2.50 -25.31 6.37
N ASN A 178 -1.48 -24.48 6.26
CA ASN A 178 -0.90 -24.07 4.98
C ASN A 178 0.57 -23.66 5.16
N SER A 179 1.18 -23.00 4.18
CA SER A 179 2.56 -22.49 4.29
C SER A 179 2.81 -21.54 5.46
N PHE A 180 1.78 -20.95 6.07
CA PHE A 180 1.90 -20.13 7.28
C PHE A 180 1.86 -20.94 8.58
N GLY A 181 1.84 -22.28 8.51
CA GLY A 181 1.76 -23.17 9.66
C GLY A 181 0.32 -23.51 10.05
N SER A 182 0.13 -23.92 11.30
CA SER A 182 -1.19 -24.26 11.84
C SER A 182 -2.02 -23.02 12.15
N LEU A 183 -3.35 -23.14 12.02
CA LEU A 183 -4.29 -22.12 12.46
C LEU A 183 -4.30 -22.01 13.99
N MET A 184 -4.06 -20.80 14.50
CA MET A 184 -4.01 -20.49 15.92
C MET A 184 -5.28 -19.79 16.40
N GLN A 185 -5.74 -18.80 15.63
CA GLN A 185 -6.89 -17.97 15.97
C GLN A 185 -7.69 -17.60 14.72
N LEU A 186 -8.97 -17.33 14.92
CA LEU A 186 -9.84 -16.68 13.94
C LEU A 186 -10.24 -15.33 14.51
N LEU A 187 -10.00 -14.25 13.78
CA LEU A 187 -10.48 -12.92 14.14
C LEU A 187 -11.79 -12.72 13.41
N TYR A 188 -12.90 -12.67 14.14
CA TYR A 188 -14.16 -12.21 13.58
C TYR A 188 -14.11 -10.70 13.47
N ARG A 189 -13.98 -10.22 12.24
CA ARG A 189 -13.92 -8.81 11.88
C ARG A 189 -15.35 -8.33 11.71
N ASP A 190 -15.84 -7.60 12.71
CA ASP A 190 -17.17 -6.98 12.71
C ASP A 190 -17.13 -5.56 12.14
N THR A 191 -16.00 -4.85 12.27
CA THR A 191 -15.74 -3.56 11.62
C THR A 191 -14.31 -3.50 11.05
N TYR A 192 -14.01 -2.43 10.31
CA TYR A 192 -12.68 -2.19 9.75
C TYR A 192 -11.56 -2.04 10.80
N THR A 193 -11.87 -1.67 12.04
CA THR A 193 -10.85 -1.45 13.09
C THR A 193 -11.06 -2.31 14.33
N HIS A 194 -12.03 -3.21 14.32
CA HIS A 194 -12.34 -4.08 15.44
C HIS A 194 -12.39 -5.55 15.02
N ALA A 195 -12.10 -6.44 15.97
CA ALA A 195 -12.28 -7.87 15.79
C ALA A 195 -12.46 -8.59 17.13
N TYR A 196 -13.28 -9.63 17.13
CA TYR A 196 -13.35 -10.59 18.23
C TYR A 196 -12.38 -11.75 17.99
N VAL A 197 -11.58 -12.09 19.00
CA VAL A 197 -10.53 -13.11 18.90
C VAL A 197 -11.07 -14.47 19.33
N TYR A 198 -11.23 -15.39 18.39
CA TYR A 198 -11.59 -16.78 18.64
C TYR A 198 -10.33 -17.66 18.76
N SER A 199 -10.11 -18.25 19.94
CA SER A 199 -9.03 -19.22 20.18
C SER A 199 -9.41 -20.59 19.61
N VAL A 200 -8.59 -21.11 18.70
CA VAL A 200 -8.82 -22.46 18.15
C VAL A 200 -8.57 -23.54 19.21
N ALA A 201 -7.60 -23.33 20.09
CA ALA A 201 -7.29 -24.25 21.18
C ALA A 201 -8.43 -24.33 22.21
N ASP A 202 -8.93 -23.17 22.65
CA ASP A 202 -9.97 -23.10 23.69
C ASP A 202 -11.40 -23.21 23.14
N LYS A 203 -11.55 -23.15 21.81
CA LYS A 203 -12.82 -23.21 21.08
C LYS A 203 -13.84 -22.17 21.53
N LYS A 204 -13.37 -20.96 21.87
CA LYS A 204 -14.20 -19.84 22.33
C LYS A 204 -13.57 -18.50 22.00
N PHE A 205 -14.38 -17.44 22.05
CA PHE A 205 -13.87 -16.07 22.07
C PHE A 205 -13.11 -15.81 23.37
N VAL A 206 -11.91 -15.22 23.25
CA VAL A 206 -10.98 -14.98 24.37
C VAL A 206 -10.66 -13.50 24.58
N GLY A 207 -11.11 -12.62 23.69
CA GLY A 207 -10.92 -11.18 23.80
C GLY A 207 -11.26 -10.44 22.52
N GLU A 208 -10.83 -9.18 22.48
CA GLU A 208 -11.04 -8.24 21.38
C GLU A 208 -9.69 -7.71 20.89
N TYR A 209 -9.65 -7.32 19.62
CA TYR A 209 -8.51 -6.70 18.97
C TYR A 209 -8.97 -5.39 18.31
N HIS A 210 -8.29 -4.29 18.64
CA HIS A 210 -8.52 -2.99 18.03
C HIS A 210 -7.33 -2.63 17.15
N GLY A 211 -7.59 -2.49 15.85
CA GLY A 211 -6.60 -2.19 14.83
C GLY A 211 -6.99 -2.75 13.46
N VAL A 212 -6.24 -2.32 12.45
CA VAL A 212 -6.26 -2.97 11.14
C VAL A 212 -5.34 -4.20 11.22
N PRO A 213 -5.78 -5.40 10.82
CA PRO A 213 -4.93 -6.57 10.83
C PRO A 213 -3.65 -6.31 10.02
N PRO A 214 -2.52 -6.91 10.42
CA PRO A 214 -1.24 -6.66 9.74
C PRO A 214 -1.36 -7.02 8.26
N SER A 215 -1.01 -6.08 7.38
CA SER A 215 -0.95 -6.32 5.93
C SER A 215 0.01 -7.46 5.63
N TYR A 216 -0.47 -8.55 5.05
CA TYR A 216 0.38 -9.67 4.67
C TYR A 216 0.99 -9.39 3.30
N VAL A 217 2.20 -8.82 3.30
CA VAL A 217 2.94 -8.60 2.06
C VAL A 217 3.66 -9.90 1.69
N ALA A 218 3.20 -10.59 0.66
CA ALA A 218 3.99 -11.62 -0.01
C ALA A 218 5.09 -10.94 -0.84
N THR A 219 6.17 -10.51 -0.20
CA THR A 219 7.29 -9.90 -0.93
C THR A 219 8.15 -10.99 -1.55
N LEU A 220 8.12 -11.11 -2.88
CA LEU A 220 9.15 -11.83 -3.64
C LEU A 220 10.48 -11.08 -3.45
N ARG A 221 11.39 -11.64 -2.66
CA ARG A 221 12.80 -11.23 -2.73
C ARG A 221 13.49 -12.17 -3.74
N PHE A 222 13.84 -11.61 -4.89
CA PHE A 222 14.81 -12.20 -5.81
C PHE A 222 16.22 -12.10 -5.22
#